data_AF-A0AAW2LAC4-F1
#
_entry.id   AF-A0AAW2LAC4-F1
#
_cell.length_a   1.000
_cell.length_b   1.000
_cell.length_c   1.000
_cell.angle_alpha   90.00
_cell.angle_beta   90.00
_cell.angle_gamma   90.00
#
_symmetry.space_group_name_H-M   'P 1'
#
loop_
_entity.id
_entity.type
_entity.pdbx_description
1 polymer ?
#
loop_
_entity_poly.entity_id
_entity_poly.type
_entity_poly.pdbx_seq_one_letter_code
_entity_poly.pdbx_strand_id
1 'polypeptide(L)'
;MNSVLQALLHTPPLRNYFLSDKHNRFYCERENRTIVTRKTEINKANNKNVQLCLACDLDAIFSAVFSGDRMPYSPAKFLYSWWQHASNLASYEQQDAHEFFISMLDGIHEKMQKDRRKPHIQGSGDCCIAHRVFSGILRSDVMCTSCGFTSTTYDPCVDISLDLEPNHVGSAKSTSTKSNSSVNNEADSRNSGQNPSISTLVGCLDHFTRPERLGSDQNSSASNVK
;
A
#
# COMPACT_ATOMS: atom_id res chain seq x y z
N MET A 1 0.38 12.18 1.52
CA MET A 1 -1.01 12.42 1.04
C MET A 1 -1.07 12.95 -0.40
N ASN A 2 -0.69 14.21 -0.67
CA ASN A 2 -0.94 14.83 -1.99
C ASN A 2 -0.33 14.06 -3.17
N SER A 3 0.89 13.54 -3.02
CA SER A 3 1.54 12.68 -4.03
C SER A 3 0.71 11.46 -4.38
N VAL A 4 0.19 10.75 -3.37
CA VAL A 4 -0.68 9.58 -3.56
C VAL A 4 -2.01 9.97 -4.18
N LEU A 5 -2.65 11.06 -3.73
CA LEU A 5 -3.89 11.54 -4.34
C LEU A 5 -3.69 11.86 -5.82
N GLN A 6 -2.58 12.50 -6.20
CA GLN A 6 -2.26 12.77 -7.60
C GLN A 6 -2.04 11.48 -8.39
N ALA A 7 -1.29 10.51 -7.85
CA ALA A 7 -1.13 9.20 -8.49
C ALA A 7 -2.49 8.52 -8.75
N LEU A 8 -3.38 8.53 -7.75
CA LEU A 8 -4.72 7.95 -7.85
C LEU A 8 -5.65 8.67 -8.83
N LEU A 9 -5.59 9.99 -8.90
CA LEU A 9 -6.34 10.80 -9.88
C LEU A 9 -5.99 10.43 -11.33
N HIS A 10 -4.74 9.99 -11.53
CA HIS A 10 -4.23 9.56 -12.82
C HIS A 10 -4.34 8.05 -13.07
N THR A 11 -4.96 7.29 -12.17
CA THR A 11 -5.28 5.86 -12.37
C THR A 11 -6.60 5.71 -13.15
N PRO A 12 -6.59 5.35 -14.45
CA PRO A 12 -7.79 5.42 -15.29
C PRO A 12 -8.98 4.58 -14.82
N PRO A 13 -8.80 3.34 -14.31
CA PRO A 13 -9.91 2.57 -13.75
C PRO A 13 -10.63 3.27 -12.59
N LEU A 14 -9.86 3.89 -11.68
CA LEU A 14 -10.39 4.61 -10.53
C LEU A 14 -11.08 5.90 -10.95
N ARG A 15 -10.44 6.66 -11.85
CA ARG A 15 -11.02 7.88 -12.45
C ARG A 15 -12.35 7.59 -13.13
N ASN A 16 -12.40 6.58 -14.00
CA ASN A 16 -13.61 6.23 -14.72
C ASN A 16 -14.72 5.75 -13.78
N TYR A 17 -14.37 5.11 -12.66
CA TYR A 17 -15.34 4.69 -11.67
C TYR A 17 -16.07 5.87 -11.02
N PHE A 18 -15.32 6.86 -10.51
CA PHE A 18 -15.93 8.03 -9.86
C PHE A 18 -16.62 8.95 -10.88
N LEU A 19 -16.00 9.23 -12.02
CA LEU A 19 -16.60 10.10 -13.05
C LEU A 19 -17.81 9.48 -13.77
N SER A 20 -18.04 8.18 -13.63
CA SER A 20 -19.25 7.51 -14.16
C SER A 20 -20.34 7.31 -13.08
N ASP A 21 -20.28 8.07 -11.98
CA ASP A 21 -21.26 8.03 -10.87
C ASP A 21 -21.41 6.65 -10.21
N LYS A 22 -20.42 5.74 -10.34
CA LYS A 22 -20.50 4.41 -9.72
C LYS A 22 -20.42 4.45 -8.19
N HIS A 23 -19.90 5.55 -7.65
CA HIS A 23 -20.07 5.93 -6.25
C HIS A 23 -20.56 7.38 -6.17
N ASN A 24 -21.88 7.56 -6.25
CA ASN A 24 -22.46 8.89 -6.17
C ASN A 24 -22.57 9.34 -4.70
N ARG A 25 -21.83 10.40 -4.34
CA ARG A 25 -21.76 10.91 -2.97
C ARG A 25 -23.12 11.33 -2.39
N PHE A 26 -24.03 11.87 -3.21
CA PHE A 26 -25.34 12.34 -2.75
C PHE A 26 -26.24 11.18 -2.33
N TYR A 27 -26.23 10.07 -3.09
CA TYR A 27 -26.95 8.86 -2.71
C TYR A 27 -26.34 8.19 -1.48
N CYS A 28 -25.01 8.09 -1.42
CA CYS A 28 -24.32 7.48 -0.28
C CYS A 28 -24.57 8.25 1.03
N GLU A 29 -24.47 9.58 1.01
CA GLU A 29 -24.77 10.41 2.19
C GLU A 29 -26.23 10.31 2.64
N ARG A 30 -27.17 10.17 1.70
CA ARG A 30 -28.60 10.03 2.00
C ARG A 30 -28.91 8.67 2.63
N GLU A 31 -28.37 7.60 2.07
CA GLU A 31 -28.52 6.26 2.64
C GLU A 31 -27.95 6.18 4.06
N ASN A 32 -26.78 6.77 4.29
CA ASN A 32 -26.18 6.84 5.62
C ASN A 32 -27.04 7.56 6.64
N ARG A 33 -27.68 8.68 6.26
CA ARG A 33 -28.65 9.38 7.13
C ARG A 33 -29.86 8.51 7.47
N THR A 34 -30.32 7.69 6.52
CA THR A 34 -31.51 6.83 6.67
C THR A 34 -31.23 5.59 7.55
N ILE A 35 -29.99 5.08 7.54
CA ILE A 35 -29.57 3.97 8.41
C ILE A 35 -29.41 4.44 9.86
N VAL A 36 -28.88 5.65 10.07
CA VAL A 36 -28.73 6.24 11.40
C VAL A 36 -30.09 6.38 12.08
N THR A 37 -31.13 6.83 11.37
CA THR A 37 -32.48 6.97 11.95
C THR A 37 -33.14 5.65 12.34
N ARG A 38 -32.76 4.51 11.74
CA ARG A 38 -33.27 3.17 12.14
C ARG A 38 -32.48 2.53 13.28
N LYS A 39 -31.20 2.86 13.46
CA LYS A 39 -30.38 2.33 14.58
C LYS A 39 -30.54 3.11 15.88
N THR A 40 -31.12 4.33 15.84
CA THR A 40 -31.31 5.19 17.02
C THR A 40 -32.39 4.75 18.01
N GLU A 41 -33.07 3.61 17.81
CA GLU A 41 -33.96 3.06 18.84
C GLU A 41 -33.28 2.10 19.83
N ILE A 42 -32.02 1.67 19.60
CA ILE A 42 -31.39 0.65 20.45
C ILE A 42 -30.18 1.14 21.26
N ASN A 43 -29.49 2.22 20.87
CA ASN A 43 -28.35 2.72 21.65
C ASN A 43 -28.32 4.25 21.76
N LYS A 44 -28.83 4.74 22.89
CA LYS A 44 -28.80 6.14 23.32
C LYS A 44 -27.43 6.44 23.97
N ALA A 45 -26.46 6.90 23.18
CA ALA A 45 -25.29 7.62 23.68
C ALA A 45 -24.64 8.48 22.58
N ASN A 46 -25.01 9.77 22.57
CA ASN A 46 -24.22 10.93 22.15
C ASN A 46 -22.98 10.71 21.27
N ASN A 47 -23.17 10.40 19.99
CA ASN A 47 -22.28 10.93 18.96
C ASN A 47 -23.07 11.11 17.67
N LYS A 48 -23.23 12.37 17.24
CA LYS A 48 -23.62 12.70 15.87
C LYS A 48 -22.44 12.35 14.95
N ASN A 49 -22.08 11.07 14.88
CA ASN A 49 -21.10 10.60 13.91
C ASN A 49 -21.77 10.67 12.55
N VAL A 50 -21.63 11.83 11.90
CA VAL A 50 -21.73 11.92 10.44
C VAL A 50 -20.83 10.83 9.92
N GLN A 51 -21.41 9.78 9.34
CA GLN A 51 -20.65 8.65 8.84
C GLN A 51 -19.80 9.15 7.67
N LEU A 52 -18.54 9.46 7.94
CA LEU A 52 -17.58 9.92 6.94
C LEU A 52 -17.32 8.80 5.93
N CYS A 53 -17.14 9.18 4.68
CA CYS A 53 -16.94 8.25 3.57
C CYS A 53 -15.82 8.80 2.70
N LEU A 54 -14.65 8.13 2.74
CA LEU A 54 -13.52 8.52 1.91
C LEU A 54 -13.85 8.44 0.42
N ALA A 55 -14.71 7.50 0.01
CA ALA A 55 -15.18 7.41 -1.38
C ALA A 55 -16.03 8.63 -1.79
N CYS A 56 -16.87 9.20 -0.91
CA CYS A 56 -17.59 10.44 -1.18
C CYS A 56 -16.65 11.63 -1.35
N ASP A 57 -15.60 11.68 -0.53
CA ASP A 57 -14.62 12.77 -0.59
C ASP A 57 -13.70 12.62 -1.82
N LEU A 58 -13.39 11.39 -2.23
CA LEU A 58 -12.71 11.14 -3.50
C LEU A 58 -13.58 11.54 -4.69
N ASP A 59 -14.85 11.15 -4.72
CA ASP A 59 -15.80 11.59 -5.74
C ASP A 59 -15.83 13.12 -5.86
N ALA A 60 -15.78 13.83 -4.72
CA ALA A 60 -15.66 15.29 -4.69
C ALA A 60 -14.35 15.81 -5.29
N ILE A 61 -13.21 15.19 -4.96
CA ILE A 61 -11.90 15.55 -5.50
C ILE A 61 -11.87 15.30 -7.01
N PHE A 62 -12.30 14.12 -7.49
CA PHE A 62 -12.38 13.80 -8.91
C PHE A 62 -13.25 14.81 -9.65
N SER A 63 -14.45 15.09 -9.13
CA SER A 63 -15.35 16.10 -9.73
C SER A 63 -14.70 17.48 -9.83
N ALA A 64 -13.99 17.93 -8.79
CA ALA A 64 -13.36 19.23 -8.77
C ALA A 64 -12.16 19.32 -9.73
N VAL A 65 -11.26 18.33 -9.69
CA VAL A 65 -10.05 18.29 -10.53
C VAL A 65 -10.39 18.19 -12.02
N PHE A 66 -11.45 17.45 -12.36
CA PHE A 66 -11.88 17.26 -13.76
C PHE A 66 -13.00 18.23 -14.20
N SER A 67 -13.30 19.26 -13.40
CA SER A 67 -14.32 20.28 -13.73
C SER A 67 -13.89 21.26 -14.84
N GLY A 68 -12.59 21.34 -15.13
CA GLY A 68 -11.99 22.33 -16.03
C GLY A 68 -11.50 23.60 -15.31
N ASP A 69 -11.77 23.74 -14.01
CA ASP A 69 -11.15 24.78 -13.18
C ASP A 69 -9.63 24.53 -13.05
N ARG A 70 -8.86 25.61 -13.07
CA ARG A 70 -7.39 25.60 -12.95
C ARG A 70 -6.91 26.05 -11.57
N MET A 71 -7.81 26.41 -10.67
CA MET A 71 -7.45 26.79 -9.31
C MET A 71 -6.96 25.58 -8.51
N PRO A 72 -5.95 25.76 -7.63
CA PRO A 72 -5.51 24.70 -6.74
C PRO A 72 -6.66 24.20 -5.86
N TYR A 73 -6.88 22.89 -5.86
CA TYR A 73 -7.89 22.25 -5.00
C TYR A 73 -7.30 21.93 -3.62
N SER A 74 -7.99 22.34 -2.55
CA SER A 74 -7.61 22.01 -1.17
C SER A 74 -8.38 20.78 -0.67
N PRO A 75 -7.72 19.62 -0.43
CA PRO A 75 -8.37 18.40 0.05
C PRO A 75 -8.61 18.41 1.58
N ALA A 76 -8.91 19.56 2.19
CA ALA A 76 -9.07 19.69 3.64
C ALA A 76 -10.18 18.78 4.21
N LYS A 77 -11.33 18.69 3.52
CA LYS A 77 -12.43 17.79 3.92
C LYS A 77 -11.99 16.33 3.90
N PHE A 78 -11.30 15.92 2.83
CA PHE A 78 -10.78 14.57 2.70
C PHE A 78 -9.76 14.25 3.82
N LEU A 79 -8.84 15.17 4.09
CA LEU A 79 -7.84 15.02 5.16
C LEU A 79 -8.51 14.79 6.52
N TYR A 80 -9.53 15.59 6.84
CA TYR A 80 -10.32 15.41 8.06
C TYR A 80 -10.98 14.03 8.11
N SER A 81 -11.65 13.61 7.04
CA SER A 81 -12.27 12.28 6.97
C SER A 81 -11.27 11.14 7.11
N TRP A 82 -10.09 11.28 6.52
CA TRP A 82 -9.03 10.29 6.63
C TRP A 82 -8.47 10.20 8.05
N TRP A 83 -8.23 11.33 8.72
CA TRP A 83 -7.81 11.35 10.13
C TRP A 83 -8.81 10.69 11.08
N GLN A 84 -10.11 10.77 10.80
CA GLN A 84 -11.12 10.05 11.58
C GLN A 84 -11.08 8.52 11.34
N HIS A 85 -10.62 8.09 10.16
CA HIS A 85 -10.46 6.68 9.83
C HIS A 85 -9.14 6.10 10.36
N ALA A 86 -8.03 6.82 10.18
CA ALA A 86 -6.68 6.43 10.59
C ALA A 86 -6.14 7.42 11.63
N SER A 87 -6.71 7.38 12.84
CA SER A 87 -6.39 8.34 13.91
C SER A 87 -4.95 8.24 14.41
N ASN A 88 -4.32 7.07 14.30
CA ASN A 88 -2.90 6.86 14.60
C ASN A 88 -1.96 7.61 13.64
N LEU A 89 -2.43 7.90 12.42
CA LEU A 89 -1.69 8.65 11.40
C LEU A 89 -2.08 10.13 11.37
N ALA A 90 -2.96 10.56 12.28
CA ALA A 90 -3.49 11.92 12.32
C ALA A 90 -2.51 12.89 12.97
N SER A 91 -1.53 13.33 12.18
CA SER A 91 -0.53 14.31 12.60
C SER A 91 -0.34 15.41 11.54
N TYR A 92 0.27 16.52 11.96
CA TYR A 92 0.74 17.57 11.06
C TYR A 92 2.12 17.26 10.48
N GLU A 93 2.75 16.16 10.89
CA GLU A 93 4.08 15.76 10.45
C GLU A 93 4.02 15.03 9.10
N GLN A 94 5.18 14.90 8.45
CA GLN A 94 5.28 14.05 7.28
C GLN A 94 5.05 12.60 7.70
N GLN A 95 4.26 11.87 6.91
CA GLN A 95 3.92 10.47 7.12
C GLN A 95 4.34 9.66 5.89
N ASP A 96 4.52 8.36 6.08
CA ASP A 96 4.81 7.44 4.98
C ASP A 96 3.67 7.49 3.95
N ALA A 97 4.05 7.65 2.67
CA ALA A 97 3.10 7.66 1.57
C ALA A 97 2.45 6.29 1.34
N HIS A 98 3.18 5.20 1.60
CA HIS A 98 2.67 3.84 1.51
C HIS A 98 1.61 3.57 2.57
N GLU A 99 1.86 3.92 3.84
CA GLU A 99 0.86 3.77 4.91
C GLU A 99 -0.41 4.61 4.63
N PHE A 100 -0.24 5.83 4.11
CA PHE A 100 -1.37 6.64 3.65
C PHE A 100 -2.16 5.94 2.52
N PHE A 101 -1.47 5.36 1.54
CA PHE A 101 -2.10 4.65 0.43
C PHE A 101 -2.90 3.44 0.91
N ILE A 102 -2.30 2.57 1.73
CA ILE A 102 -2.96 1.36 2.25
C ILE A 102 -4.18 1.73 3.11
N SER A 103 -4.02 2.63 4.10
CA SER A 103 -5.13 3.05 4.97
C SER A 103 -6.29 3.70 4.20
N MET A 104 -5.99 4.39 3.10
CA MET A 104 -7.00 4.96 2.22
C MET A 104 -7.78 3.88 1.46
N LEU A 105 -7.11 2.85 0.92
CA LEU A 105 -7.77 1.73 0.25
C LEU A 105 -8.68 0.97 1.22
N ASP A 106 -8.22 0.76 2.46
CA ASP A 106 -9.00 0.14 3.53
C ASP A 106 -10.26 0.94 3.85
N GLY A 107 -10.16 2.26 3.97
CA GLY A 107 -11.31 3.11 4.24
C GLY A 107 -12.34 3.15 3.10
N ILE A 108 -11.90 3.01 1.84
CA ILE A 108 -12.81 2.80 0.70
C ILE A 108 -13.48 1.43 0.81
N HIS A 109 -12.71 0.39 1.10
CA HIS A 109 -13.18 -0.98 1.17
C HIS A 109 -14.20 -1.21 2.28
N GLU A 110 -13.93 -0.75 3.51
CA GLU A 110 -14.81 -0.91 4.67
C GLU A 110 -16.20 -0.34 4.43
N LYS A 111 -16.27 0.78 3.70
CA LYS A 111 -17.52 1.47 3.41
C LYS A 111 -18.32 0.78 2.30
N MET A 112 -17.64 0.23 1.30
CA MET A 112 -18.27 -0.45 0.15
C MET A 112 -18.73 -1.88 0.50
N GLN A 113 -18.09 -2.55 1.47
CA GLN A 113 -18.54 -3.86 1.96
C GLN A 113 -19.91 -3.79 2.64
N LYS A 114 -20.19 -2.74 3.41
CA LYS A 114 -21.45 -2.60 4.17
C LYS A 114 -22.70 -2.50 3.27
N ASP A 115 -22.50 -2.17 2.00
CA ASP A 115 -23.55 -1.97 1.00
C ASP A 115 -23.92 -3.28 0.25
N ARG A 116 -23.00 -4.26 0.21
CA ARG A 116 -23.17 -5.51 -0.56
C ARG A 116 -23.29 -6.73 0.33
N ARG A 117 -24.53 -7.13 0.64
CA ARG A 117 -24.89 -8.42 1.29
C ARG A 117 -24.68 -9.64 0.38
N LYS A 118 -23.61 -9.69 -0.42
CA LYS A 118 -23.26 -10.87 -1.19
C LYS A 118 -22.17 -11.64 -0.44
N PRO A 119 -22.28 -12.97 -0.29
CA PRO A 119 -21.18 -13.79 0.19
C PRO A 119 -20.08 -13.71 -0.86
N HIS A 120 -19.07 -12.87 -0.61
CA HIS A 120 -17.93 -12.74 -1.52
C HIS A 120 -16.99 -13.91 -1.24
N ILE A 121 -16.52 -14.56 -2.31
CA ILE A 121 -15.45 -15.54 -2.19
C ILE A 121 -14.21 -14.74 -1.77
N GLN A 122 -13.71 -15.02 -0.57
CA GLN A 122 -12.53 -14.38 0.00
C GLN A 122 -11.38 -14.48 -1.02
N GLY A 123 -10.85 -13.36 -1.50
CA GLY A 123 -9.76 -13.31 -2.48
C GLY A 123 -10.13 -13.03 -3.94
N SER A 124 -11.41 -12.89 -4.32
CA SER A 124 -11.78 -12.65 -5.74
C SER A 124 -11.44 -11.24 -6.28
N GLY A 125 -10.93 -10.31 -5.48
CA GLY A 125 -10.62 -8.92 -5.90
C GLY A 125 -11.85 -8.06 -6.25
N ASP A 126 -13.03 -8.64 -6.47
CA ASP A 126 -14.22 -7.94 -6.99
C ASP A 126 -15.13 -7.30 -5.92
N CYS A 127 -14.70 -7.21 -4.66
CA CYS A 127 -15.57 -6.73 -3.57
C CYS A 127 -15.76 -5.20 -3.55
N CYS A 128 -14.78 -4.43 -4.01
CA CYS A 128 -14.85 -2.97 -4.07
C CYS A 128 -13.96 -2.44 -5.20
N ILE A 129 -14.06 -1.14 -5.49
CA ILE A 129 -13.23 -0.52 -6.53
C ILE A 129 -11.73 -0.58 -6.19
N ALA A 130 -11.36 -0.44 -4.90
CA ALA A 130 -9.96 -0.52 -4.49
C ALA A 130 -9.34 -1.88 -4.86
N HIS A 131 -9.97 -2.98 -4.43
CA HIS A 131 -9.48 -4.32 -4.75
C HIS A 131 -9.58 -4.65 -6.24
N ARG A 132 -10.61 -4.17 -6.95
CA ARG A 132 -10.71 -4.42 -8.38
C ARG A 132 -9.57 -3.77 -9.18
N VAL A 133 -9.02 -2.66 -8.68
CA VAL A 133 -7.95 -1.92 -9.37
C VAL A 133 -6.57 -2.35 -8.91
N PHE A 134 -6.40 -2.61 -7.61
CA PHE A 134 -5.08 -2.80 -7.00
C PHE A 134 -4.82 -4.23 -6.53
N SER A 135 -5.83 -5.10 -6.40
CA SER A 135 -5.57 -6.45 -5.90
C SER A 135 -4.88 -7.35 -6.92
N GLY A 136 -3.87 -8.06 -6.44
CA GLY A 136 -3.27 -9.23 -7.06
C GLY A 136 -3.31 -10.44 -6.12
N ILE A 137 -2.68 -11.53 -6.55
CA ILE A 137 -2.50 -12.73 -5.76
C ILE A 137 -1.03 -13.13 -5.85
N LEU A 138 -0.37 -13.25 -4.70
CA LEU A 138 0.95 -13.84 -4.56
C LEU A 138 0.81 -15.34 -4.33
N ARG A 139 1.72 -16.13 -4.90
CA ARG A 139 1.81 -17.56 -4.64
C ARG A 139 3.06 -17.83 -3.81
N SER A 140 2.86 -18.36 -2.62
CA SER A 140 3.91 -18.69 -1.66
C SER A 140 4.09 -20.21 -1.62
N ASP A 141 5.25 -20.69 -2.07
CA ASP A 141 5.60 -22.12 -2.04
C ASP A 141 6.64 -22.39 -0.94
N VAL A 142 6.28 -23.23 0.04
CA VAL A 142 7.17 -23.66 1.13
C VAL A 142 7.53 -25.13 0.94
N MET A 143 8.79 -25.40 0.63
CA MET A 143 9.30 -26.77 0.45
C MET A 143 10.03 -27.26 1.71
N CYS A 144 9.59 -28.39 2.25
CA CYS A 144 10.33 -29.07 3.29
C CYS A 144 11.61 -29.69 2.73
N THR A 145 12.77 -29.32 3.28
CA THR A 145 14.07 -29.85 2.84
C THR A 145 14.32 -31.30 3.24
N SER A 146 13.58 -31.82 4.23
CA SER A 146 13.72 -33.20 4.70
C SER A 146 12.91 -34.21 3.88
N CYS A 147 11.66 -33.86 3.51
CA CYS A 147 10.77 -34.78 2.80
C CYS A 147 10.41 -34.36 1.37
N GLY A 148 10.79 -33.16 0.94
CA GLY A 148 10.50 -32.62 -0.40
C GLY A 148 9.06 -32.19 -0.63
N PHE A 149 8.17 -32.34 0.36
CA PHE A 149 6.78 -31.87 0.27
C PHE A 149 6.76 -30.35 0.10
N THR A 150 5.95 -29.86 -0.83
CA THR A 150 5.75 -28.43 -1.08
C THR A 150 4.32 -28.05 -0.72
N SER A 151 4.18 -27.09 0.20
CA SER A 151 2.92 -26.44 0.53
C SER A 151 2.78 -25.16 -0.27
N THR A 152 1.66 -24.98 -0.97
CA THR A 152 1.36 -23.76 -1.74
C THR A 152 0.23 -22.99 -1.09
N THR A 153 0.45 -21.70 -0.85
CA THR A 153 -0.55 -20.74 -0.38
C THR A 153 -0.75 -19.64 -1.43
N TYR A 154 -1.98 -19.15 -1.56
CA TYR A 154 -2.33 -18.03 -2.45
C TYR A 154 -2.79 -16.86 -1.59
N ASP A 155 -1.96 -15.81 -1.54
CA ASP A 155 -2.11 -14.67 -0.64
C ASP A 155 -2.55 -13.43 -1.44
N PRO A 156 -3.74 -12.86 -1.21
CA PRO A 156 -4.13 -11.60 -1.84
C PRO A 156 -3.17 -10.47 -1.44
N CYS A 157 -2.76 -9.66 -2.40
CA CYS A 157 -1.94 -8.47 -2.17
C CYS A 157 -2.55 -7.24 -2.83
N VAL A 158 -2.18 -6.03 -2.37
CA VAL A 158 -2.55 -4.75 -3.03
C VAL A 158 -1.32 -3.96 -3.48
N ASP A 159 -0.14 -4.43 -3.10
CA ASP A 159 1.16 -3.86 -3.40
C ASP A 159 2.24 -4.95 -3.38
N ILE A 160 3.41 -4.60 -3.90
CA ILE A 160 4.63 -5.42 -3.85
C ILE A 160 5.73 -4.54 -3.28
N SER A 161 6.16 -4.84 -2.07
CA SER A 161 7.30 -4.18 -1.43
C SER A 161 8.59 -4.84 -1.90
N LEU A 162 9.48 -4.06 -2.53
CA LEU A 162 10.73 -4.55 -3.09
C LEU A 162 11.91 -4.03 -2.27
N ASP A 163 12.76 -4.94 -1.82
CA ASP A 163 14.01 -4.59 -1.16
C ASP A 163 15.02 -4.04 -2.17
N LEU A 164 15.69 -2.96 -1.79
CA LEU A 164 16.79 -2.40 -2.54
C LEU A 164 18.09 -2.99 -2.01
N GLU A 165 18.84 -3.70 -2.85
CA GLU A 165 20.19 -4.11 -2.48
C GLU A 165 21.05 -2.86 -2.21
N PRO A 166 21.65 -2.72 -1.03
CA PRO A 166 22.48 -1.58 -0.73
C PRO A 166 23.72 -1.60 -1.63
N ASN A 167 23.91 -0.53 -2.40
CA ASN A 167 25.18 -0.28 -3.08
C ASN A 167 26.30 -0.32 -2.03
N HIS A 168 27.22 -1.29 -2.13
CA HIS A 168 28.46 -1.29 -1.36
C HIS A 168 29.34 -0.12 -1.84
N VAL A 169 28.99 1.11 -1.47
CA VAL A 169 29.93 2.21 -1.39
C VAL A 169 30.71 1.99 -0.10
N GLY A 170 31.97 1.59 -0.23
CA GLY A 170 32.84 1.29 0.90
C GLY A 170 32.85 2.44 1.90
N SER A 171 32.17 2.24 3.04
CA SER A 171 32.38 3.04 4.24
C SER A 171 33.72 2.61 4.84
N ALA A 172 34.80 3.17 4.29
CA ALA A 172 36.10 3.12 4.93
C ALA A 172 36.00 3.87 6.26
N LYS A 173 35.86 3.12 7.34
CA LYS A 173 36.10 3.60 8.71
C LYS A 173 37.42 4.34 8.74
N SER A 174 37.36 5.66 8.96
CA SER A 174 38.51 6.46 9.36
C SER A 174 38.86 6.11 10.81
N THR A 175 39.60 5.02 11.00
CA THR A 175 40.28 4.76 12.27
C THR A 175 41.67 5.37 12.19
N SER A 176 41.84 6.49 12.87
CA SER A 176 43.09 7.22 12.99
C SER A 176 44.07 6.51 13.95
N THR A 177 45.04 5.75 13.43
CA THR A 177 46.29 5.47 14.17
C THR A 177 47.50 5.27 13.23
N LYS A 178 48.29 6.36 13.12
CA LYS A 178 49.75 6.52 12.96
C LYS A 178 50.63 5.58 12.08
N SER A 179 51.43 6.30 11.26
CA SER A 179 52.90 6.25 11.08
C SER A 179 53.55 5.48 9.91
N ASN A 180 54.17 6.30 9.04
CA ASN A 180 55.46 6.24 8.34
C ASN A 180 55.83 5.17 7.28
N SER A 181 56.15 5.74 6.11
CA SER A 181 57.33 5.55 5.23
C SER A 181 57.35 4.57 4.04
N SER A 182 57.81 5.17 2.92
CA SER A 182 58.58 4.68 1.76
C SER A 182 57.92 3.83 0.65
N VAL A 183 57.51 4.54 -0.42
CA VAL A 183 58.04 4.51 -1.81
C VAL A 183 58.51 3.15 -2.38
N ASN A 184 57.78 2.60 -3.37
CA ASN A 184 58.20 2.54 -4.79
C ASN A 184 57.14 1.86 -5.70
N ASN A 185 57.16 2.30 -6.97
CA ASN A 185 56.27 1.97 -8.07
C ASN A 185 56.28 0.49 -8.48
N GLU A 186 55.16 -0.01 -9.01
CA GLU A 186 55.10 -0.60 -10.35
C GLU A 186 53.65 -0.80 -10.81
N ALA A 187 53.46 -0.59 -12.12
CA ALA A 187 52.17 -0.46 -12.78
C ALA A 187 51.63 -1.82 -13.22
N ASP A 188 50.32 -2.03 -13.05
CA ASP A 188 49.51 -2.79 -13.99
C ASP A 188 48.04 -2.38 -13.86
N SER A 189 47.66 -1.38 -14.65
CA SER A 189 46.28 -0.92 -14.77
C SER A 189 45.50 -1.84 -15.71
N ARG A 190 44.82 -2.85 -15.14
CA ARG A 190 43.63 -3.43 -15.79
C ARG A 190 42.40 -2.66 -15.34
N ASN A 191 42.02 -1.73 -16.20
CA ASN A 191 40.83 -0.90 -16.12
C ASN A 191 39.57 -1.78 -16.25
N SER A 192 38.92 -2.09 -15.13
CA SER A 192 37.50 -2.44 -15.13
C SER A 192 36.81 -1.32 -14.36
N GLY A 193 36.25 -0.36 -15.09
CA GLY A 193 35.48 0.74 -14.51
C GLY A 193 34.38 0.17 -13.62
N GLN A 194 34.58 0.26 -12.31
CA GLN A 194 33.56 -0.04 -11.31
C GLN A 194 32.55 1.10 -11.35
N ASN A 195 31.59 1.01 -12.27
CA ASN A 195 30.33 1.70 -12.09
C ASN A 195 29.65 1.07 -10.85
N PRO A 196 29.13 1.87 -9.90
CA PRO A 196 28.27 1.33 -8.85
C PRO A 196 27.10 0.63 -9.56
N SER A 197 26.89 -0.66 -9.27
CA SER A 197 25.82 -1.44 -9.86
C SER A 197 24.47 -0.90 -9.38
N ILE A 198 23.88 0.04 -10.13
CA ILE A 198 22.53 0.56 -9.86
C ILE A 198 21.57 -0.63 -9.82
N SER A 199 20.88 -0.81 -8.69
CA SER A 199 19.81 -1.79 -8.58
C SER A 199 18.71 -1.45 -9.59
N THR A 200 18.45 -2.37 -10.52
CA THR A 200 17.38 -2.21 -11.51
C THR A 200 16.07 -2.72 -10.92
N LEU A 201 14.93 -2.20 -11.39
CA LEU A 201 13.62 -2.71 -10.98
C LEU A 201 13.48 -4.21 -11.26
N VAL A 202 13.98 -4.66 -12.41
CA VAL A 202 14.01 -6.09 -12.77
C VAL A 202 14.83 -6.88 -11.76
N GLY A 203 16.03 -6.39 -11.38
CA GLY A 203 16.84 -7.03 -10.36
C GLY A 203 16.15 -7.12 -8.99
N CYS A 204 15.40 -6.09 -8.59
CA CYS A 204 14.63 -6.13 -7.34
C CYS A 204 13.47 -7.14 -7.40
N LEU A 205 12.80 -7.27 -8.55
CA LEU A 205 11.74 -8.26 -8.78
C LEU A 205 12.30 -9.70 -8.82
N ASP A 206 13.45 -9.89 -9.46
CA ASP A 206 14.15 -11.17 -9.49
C ASP A 206 14.58 -11.56 -8.07
N HIS A 207 15.06 -10.60 -7.27
CA HIS A 207 15.38 -10.83 -5.86
C HIS A 207 14.13 -11.21 -5.05
N PHE A 208 13.03 -10.47 -5.22
CA PHE A 208 11.76 -10.73 -4.52
C PHE A 208 11.19 -12.12 -4.80
N THR A 209 11.41 -12.68 -6.00
CA THR A 209 10.90 -14.01 -6.40
C THR A 209 11.91 -15.13 -6.19
N ARG A 210 13.10 -14.83 -5.66
CA ARG A 210 14.16 -15.81 -5.46
C ARG A 210 13.80 -16.79 -4.33
N PRO A 211 14.09 -18.09 -4.46
CA PRO A 211 13.95 -19.03 -3.36
C PRO A 211 14.85 -18.66 -2.18
N GLU A 212 14.27 -18.51 -1.00
CA GLU A 212 14.99 -18.26 0.25
C GLU A 212 14.92 -19.51 1.17
N ARG A 213 15.97 -19.72 1.98
CA ARG A 213 15.96 -20.73 3.05
C ARG A 213 15.49 -20.08 4.34
N LEU A 214 14.32 -20.49 4.82
CA LEU A 214 13.78 -20.04 6.10
C LEU A 214 14.68 -20.54 7.26
N GLY A 215 15.06 -19.63 8.16
CA GLY A 215 15.78 -19.97 9.39
C GLY A 215 14.89 -20.73 10.38
N SER A 216 15.50 -21.40 11.37
CA SER A 216 14.82 -22.21 12.40
C SER A 216 13.69 -21.48 13.14
N ASP A 217 13.76 -20.15 13.21
CA ASP A 217 12.85 -19.31 13.97
C ASP A 217 11.62 -18.87 13.15
N GLN A 218 11.60 -19.16 11.83
CA GLN A 218 10.51 -18.83 10.91
C GLN A 218 9.69 -20.08 10.51
N ASN A 219 9.75 -21.16 11.31
CA ASN A 219 8.95 -22.36 11.07
C ASN A 219 7.45 -22.03 11.10
N SER A 220 6.88 -21.81 9.92
CA SER A 220 5.44 -21.86 9.71
C SER A 220 4.95 -23.22 10.19
N SER A 221 3.97 -23.18 11.08
CA SER A 221 3.53 -24.32 11.88
C SER A 221 2.86 -25.35 10.96
N ALA A 222 3.63 -26.27 10.40
CA ALA A 222 3.12 -27.51 9.81
C ALA A 222 2.71 -28.46 10.94
N SER A 223 1.72 -28.06 11.73
CA SER A 223 1.08 -28.87 12.74
C SER A 223 -0.17 -29.51 12.13
N ASN A 224 -0.20 -30.84 12.13
CA ASN A 224 -1.31 -31.73 11.80
C ASN A 224 -1.59 -31.98 10.31
N VAL A 225 -0.94 -33.02 9.76
CA VAL A 225 -1.69 -34.14 9.18
C VAL A 225 -1.02 -35.44 9.65
N LYS A 226 -1.77 -36.22 10.43
CA LYS A 226 -1.42 -37.56 10.91
C LYS A 226 -1.76 -38.59 9.85
#